data_AF-A0A7L1NDD0-F1
#
_entry.id   AF-A0A7L1NDD0-F1
#
_cell.length_a   1.000
_cell.length_b   1.000
_cell.length_c   1.000
_cell.angle_alpha   90.00
_cell.angle_beta   90.00
_cell.angle_gamma   90.00
#
_symmetry.space_group_name_H-M   'P 1'
#
loop_
_entity.id
_entity.type
_entity.pdbx_description
1 polymer ?
#
loop_
_entity_poly.entity_id
_entity_poly.type
_entity_poly.pdbx_seq_one_letter_code
_entity_poly.pdbx_strand_id
1 'polypeptide(L)'
;LGNWRLKRQIGDGEEIAYKFTPKYVLRAGQTVTIWGADAGVSHSPPSVLVWKNQGSWGTGANIRTYLVNSEGEEVAVRSVTKSVVMRENEEEEDEAEFGEEDIFNQQVRRC
;
A
#
# COMPACT_ATOMS: atom_id res chain seq x y z
N LEU A 1 -1.76 22.54 -1.26
CA LEU A 1 -0.61 21.89 -1.93
C LEU A 1 -0.63 22.24 -3.43
N GLY A 2 -0.95 23.49 -3.77
CA GLY A 2 -1.01 23.90 -5.17
C GLY A 2 0.39 23.96 -5.77
N ASN A 3 0.59 23.36 -6.96
CA ASN A 3 1.89 23.24 -7.63
C ASN A 3 2.95 22.38 -6.93
N TRP A 4 2.59 21.69 -5.84
CA TRP A 4 3.49 20.77 -5.17
C TRP A 4 3.69 19.51 -6.02
N ARG A 5 4.75 18.75 -5.72
CA ARG A 5 5.08 17.51 -6.42
C ARG A 5 5.33 16.39 -5.42
N LEU A 6 4.79 15.22 -5.69
CA LEU A 6 5.12 14.00 -4.97
C LEU A 6 6.01 13.15 -5.88
N LYS A 7 7.28 13.07 -5.52
CA LYS A 7 8.31 12.32 -6.26
C LYS A 7 8.52 10.96 -5.62
N ARG A 8 8.80 9.95 -6.44
CA ARG A 8 9.14 8.61 -5.98
C ARG A 8 10.29 8.06 -6.81
N GLN A 9 11.30 7.55 -6.11
CA GLN A 9 12.46 6.90 -6.66
C GLN A 9 12.54 5.47 -6.12
N ILE A 10 12.88 4.52 -6.98
CA ILE A 10 13.01 3.11 -6.63
C ILE A 10 14.45 2.68 -6.91
N GLY A 11 15.19 2.34 -5.86
CA GLY A 11 16.64 2.10 -5.93
C GLY A 11 17.36 3.29 -6.58
N ASP A 12 18.21 3.00 -7.56
CA ASP A 12 18.90 3.99 -8.38
C ASP A 12 18.21 4.22 -9.74
N GLY A 13 16.93 3.83 -9.85
CA GLY A 13 16.14 3.99 -11.06
C GLY A 13 15.60 5.40 -11.29
N GLU A 14 14.81 5.55 -12.36
CA GLU A 14 14.18 6.83 -12.73
C GLU A 14 13.20 7.33 -11.65
N GLU A 15 13.25 8.64 -11.40
CA GLU A 15 12.29 9.31 -10.51
C GLU A 15 10.99 9.63 -11.26
N ILE A 16 9.87 9.14 -10.71
CA ILE A 16 8.53 9.52 -11.19
C ILE A 16 7.95 10.62 -10.29
N ALA A 17 7.27 11.62 -10.88
CA ALA A 17 6.70 12.74 -10.13
C ALA A 17 5.23 13.00 -10.46
N TYR A 18 4.36 12.91 -9.46
CA TYR A 18 2.99 13.38 -9.53
C TYR A 18 2.93 14.88 -9.22
N LYS A 19 2.24 15.66 -10.06
CA LYS A 19 2.05 17.10 -9.85
C LYS A 19 0.65 17.40 -9.37
N PHE A 20 0.54 18.04 -8.21
CA PHE A 20 -0.75 18.56 -7.72
C PHE A 20 -1.22 19.71 -8.60
N THR A 21 -2.53 19.81 -8.81
CA THR A 21 -3.09 20.95 -9.57
C THR A 21 -2.88 22.25 -8.79
N PRO A 22 -2.71 23.41 -9.47
CA PRO A 22 -2.47 24.69 -8.78
C PRO A 22 -3.57 25.06 -7.78
N LYS A 23 -4.82 24.62 -8.04
CA LYS A 23 -5.99 24.90 -7.20
C LYS A 23 -6.18 23.90 -6.05
N TYR A 24 -5.30 22.92 -5.89
CA TYR A 24 -5.48 21.86 -4.90
C TYR A 24 -5.15 22.34 -3.46
N VAL A 25 -6.14 22.22 -2.58
CA VAL A 25 -6.05 22.58 -1.16
C VAL A 25 -6.29 21.35 -0.29
N LEU A 26 -5.31 21.02 0.55
CA LEU A 26 -5.46 20.01 1.61
C LEU A 26 -5.67 20.77 2.93
N ARG A 27 -6.80 20.56 3.61
CA ARG A 27 -7.07 21.23 4.88
C ARG A 27 -6.36 20.52 6.02
N ALA A 28 -6.15 21.24 7.13
CA ALA A 28 -5.58 20.67 8.34
C ALA A 28 -6.38 19.44 8.81
N GLY A 29 -5.68 18.41 9.27
CA GLY A 29 -6.28 17.15 9.73
C GLY A 29 -6.86 16.26 8.63
N GLN A 30 -6.84 16.67 7.36
CA GLN A 30 -7.29 15.83 6.25
C GLN A 30 -6.15 15.02 5.65
N THR A 31 -6.51 13.91 5.02
CA THR A 31 -5.60 13.05 4.28
C THR A 31 -6.02 12.97 2.82
N VAL A 32 -5.03 12.86 1.94
CA VAL A 32 -5.22 12.56 0.52
C VAL A 32 -4.43 11.32 0.16
N THR A 33 -5.04 10.46 -0.66
CA THR A 33 -4.40 9.27 -1.22
C THR A 33 -4.36 9.41 -2.73
N ILE A 34 -3.19 9.15 -3.32
CA ILE A 34 -2.98 9.21 -4.75
C ILE A 34 -2.74 7.79 -5.26
N TRP A 35 -3.57 7.34 -6.18
CA TRP A 35 -3.57 5.99 -6.74
C TRP A 35 -2.97 6.00 -8.15
N GLY A 36 -2.32 4.90 -8.53
CA GLY A 36 -1.99 4.63 -9.93
C GLY A 36 -3.27 4.35 -10.73
N ALA A 37 -3.22 4.54 -12.06
CA ALA A 37 -4.37 4.29 -12.94
C ALA A 37 -4.87 2.83 -12.87
N ASP A 38 -3.96 1.87 -12.68
CA ASP A 38 -4.28 0.45 -12.69
C ASP A 38 -4.89 -0.05 -11.36
N ALA A 39 -4.99 0.83 -10.35
CA ALA A 39 -5.57 0.46 -9.06
C ALA A 39 -7.09 0.22 -9.12
N GLY A 40 -7.76 0.59 -10.21
CA GLY A 40 -9.22 0.46 -10.34
C GLY A 40 -10.03 1.35 -9.40
N VAL A 41 -9.39 2.34 -8.76
CA VAL A 41 -10.02 3.26 -7.81
C VAL A 41 -10.66 4.43 -8.54
N SER A 42 -11.91 4.76 -8.17
CA SER A 42 -12.61 5.92 -8.72
C SER A 42 -12.00 7.24 -8.25
N HIS A 43 -11.86 8.19 -9.17
CA HIS A 43 -11.30 9.50 -8.89
C HIS A 43 -12.32 10.39 -8.15
N SER A 44 -12.06 10.68 -6.87
CA SER A 44 -12.94 11.50 -6.02
C SER A 44 -12.15 12.56 -5.24
N PRO A 45 -11.74 13.67 -5.89
CA PRO A 45 -11.08 14.78 -5.21
C PRO A 45 -11.96 15.39 -4.10
N PRO A 46 -11.38 15.93 -3.01
CA PRO A 46 -9.94 16.10 -2.80
C PRO A 46 -9.24 14.89 -2.17
N SER A 47 -9.97 13.95 -1.56
CA SER A 47 -9.37 12.86 -0.77
C SER A 47 -8.77 11.73 -1.60
N VAL A 48 -9.34 11.43 -2.77
CA VAL A 48 -8.90 10.33 -3.64
C VAL A 48 -8.49 10.88 -5.00
N LEU A 49 -7.19 10.86 -5.27
CA LEU A 49 -6.61 11.28 -6.55
C LEU A 49 -6.14 10.06 -7.33
N VAL A 50 -6.22 10.13 -8.66
CA VAL A 50 -5.79 9.05 -9.56
C VAL A 50 -4.83 9.65 -10.57
N TRP A 51 -3.65 9.06 -10.68
CA TRP A 51 -2.62 9.46 -11.64
C TRP A 51 -2.90 8.80 -12.99
N LYS A 52 -3.82 9.37 -13.77
CA LYS A 52 -4.36 8.76 -15.00
C LYS A 52 -3.32 8.33 -16.04
N ASN A 53 -2.19 9.02 -16.11
CA ASN A 53 -1.13 8.74 -17.09
C ASN A 53 -0.03 7.84 -16.55
N GLN A 54 -0.21 7.28 -15.34
CA GLN A 54 0.77 6.39 -14.73
C GLN A 54 0.06 5.17 -14.15
N GLY A 55 0.38 3.98 -14.67
CA GLY A 55 -0.27 2.74 -14.30
C GLY A 55 -0.07 2.40 -12.82
N SER A 56 1.18 2.46 -12.36
CA SER A 56 1.55 2.12 -10.98
C SER A 56 2.59 3.06 -10.38
N TRP A 57 2.71 3.05 -9.05
CA TRP A 57 3.80 3.72 -8.32
C TRP A 57 5.16 3.02 -8.43
N GLY A 58 5.22 1.87 -9.12
CA GLY A 58 6.38 1.01 -9.19
C GLY A 58 6.66 0.22 -7.89
N THR A 59 7.35 -0.90 -8.06
CA THR A 59 7.72 -1.85 -7.00
C THR A 59 9.23 -2.01 -6.92
N GLY A 60 9.79 -2.14 -5.71
CA GLY A 60 11.20 -2.44 -5.52
C GLY A 60 11.58 -2.62 -4.06
N ALA A 61 12.83 -3.00 -3.82
CA ALA A 61 13.34 -3.27 -2.48
C ALA A 61 13.60 -1.98 -1.68
N ASN A 62 14.05 -0.91 -2.31
CA ASN A 62 14.32 0.38 -1.66
C ASN A 62 13.52 1.46 -2.39
N ILE A 63 12.62 2.13 -1.69
CA ILE A 63 11.71 3.11 -2.26
C ILE A 63 11.82 4.39 -1.44
N ARG A 64 12.14 5.50 -2.10
CA ARG A 64 12.16 6.83 -1.48
C ARG A 64 11.07 7.69 -2.10
N THR A 65 10.29 8.35 -1.27
CA THR A 65 9.20 9.25 -1.69
C THR A 65 9.45 10.62 -1.08
N TYR A 66 9.45 11.66 -1.90
CA TYR A 66 9.72 13.04 -1.51
C TYR A 66 8.49 13.90 -1.79
N LEU A 67 8.12 14.73 -0.83
CA LEU A 67 7.15 15.79 -1.03
C LEU A 67 7.89 17.10 -1.24
N VAL A 68 7.67 17.71 -2.40
CA VAL A 68 8.33 18.93 -2.83
C VAL A 68 7.32 20.06 -2.91
N ASN A 69 7.65 21.21 -2.34
CA ASN A 69 6.81 22.40 -2.33
C ASN A 69 6.80 23.10 -3.72
N SER A 70 6.10 24.22 -3.83
CA SER A 70 6.01 25.01 -5.07
C SER A 70 7.32 25.72 -5.45
N GLU A 71 8.24 25.88 -4.50
CA GLU A 71 9.54 26.53 -4.69
C GLU A 71 10.62 25.52 -5.12
N GLY A 72 10.30 24.22 -5.08
CA GLY A 72 11.22 23.15 -5.44
C GLY A 72 11.97 22.54 -4.25
N GLU A 73 11.63 22.92 -3.02
CA GLU A 73 12.27 22.41 -1.81
C GLU A 73 11.61 21.11 -1.31
N GLU A 74 12.42 20.19 -0.83
CA GLU A 74 11.97 18.93 -0.22
C GLU A 74 11.53 19.19 1.23
N VAL A 75 10.23 19.07 1.49
CA VAL A 75 9.64 19.36 2.80
C VAL A 75 9.29 18.11 3.60
N ALA A 76 9.23 16.95 2.95
CA ALA A 76 9.09 15.66 3.63
C ALA A 76 9.70 14.53 2.79
N VAL A 77 10.22 13.52 3.48
CA VAL A 77 10.77 12.32 2.86
C VAL A 77 10.29 11.08 3.60
N ARG A 78 10.02 10.01 2.85
CA ARG A 78 9.72 8.69 3.38
C ARG A 78 10.48 7.63 2.61
N SER A 79 11.24 6.82 3.33
CA SER A 79 11.99 5.68 2.79
C SER A 79 11.36 4.37 3.24
N VAL A 80 11.22 3.42 2.33
CA VAL A 80 10.67 2.08 2.58
C VAL A 80 11.65 1.06 2.01
N THR A 81 12.17 0.19 2.88
CA THR A 81 13.04 -0.92 2.48
C THR A 81 12.34 -2.24 2.77
N LYS A 82 12.14 -3.07 1.75
CA LYS A 82 11.61 -4.43 1.89
C LYS A 82 12.76 -5.38 2.23
N SER A 83 12.81 -5.86 3.46
CA SER A 83 13.63 -7.00 3.85
C SER A 83 12.88 -8.30 3.58
N VAL A 84 13.50 -9.24 2.87
CA VAL A 84 12.99 -10.61 2.75
C VAL A 84 13.43 -11.33 4.01
N VAL A 85 12.51 -11.55 4.94
CA VAL A 85 12.74 -12.48 6.05
C VAL A 85 12.44 -13.87 5.48
N MET A 86 13.48 -14.64 5.20
CA MET A 86 13.31 -16.07 4.93
C MET A 86 12.82 -16.67 6.25
N ARG A 87 11.55 -17.06 6.33
CA ARG A 87 11.14 -18.01 7.37
C ARG A 87 11.67 -19.35 6.89
N GLU A 88 12.71 -19.85 7.54
CA GLU A 88 13.02 -21.26 7.47
C GLU A 88 11.77 -21.98 7.99
N ASN A 89 11.08 -22.67 7.07
CA ASN A 89 9.99 -23.56 7.42
C ASN A 89 10.67 -24.79 8.02
N GLU A 90 10.94 -24.76 9.33
CA GLU A 90 11.19 -26.00 10.06
C GLU A 90 9.89 -26.80 9.95
N GLU A 91 9.90 -27.80 9.09
CA GLU A 91 8.88 -28.84 9.01
C GLU A 91 8.94 -29.63 10.32
N GLU A 92 8.26 -29.16 11.37
CA GLU A 92 7.84 -30.04 12.45
C GLU A 92 6.70 -30.90 11.90
N GLU A 93 7.04 -32.12 11.50
CA GLU A 93 6.08 -33.22 11.30
C GLU A 93 5.41 -33.51 12.65
N ASP A 94 4.33 -32.78 12.95
CA ASP A 94 3.39 -33.22 13.99
C ASP A 94 2.71 -34.50 13.48
N GLU A 95 3.19 -35.65 13.97
CA GLU A 95 2.50 -36.95 13.88
C GLU A 95 1.05 -36.76 14.33
N ALA A 96 0.13 -36.85 13.38
CA ALA A 96 -1.30 -36.90 13.67
C ALA A 96 -1.61 -38.21 14.41
N GLU A 97 -1.69 -38.14 15.74
CA GLU A 97 -2.31 -39.20 16.54
C GLU A 97 -3.83 -39.16 16.25
N PHE A 98 -4.22 -40.06 15.35
CA PHE A 98 -5.58 -40.39 14.96
C PHE A 98 -6.37 -40.81 16.19
N GLY A 99 -7.04 -39.86 16.84
CA GLY A 99 -8.02 -40.13 17.88
C GLY A 99 -9.15 -40.97 17.30
N GLU A 100 -9.24 -42.21 17.79
CA GLU A 100 -10.22 -43.20 17.35
C GLU A 100 -11.65 -42.64 17.35
N GLU A 101 -12.33 -42.96 16.26
CA GLU A 101 -13.71 -42.67 15.98
C GLU A 101 -14.62 -43.36 17.00
N ASP A 102 -15.51 -42.61 17.66
CA ASP A 102 -16.77 -43.18 18.17
C ASP A 102 -17.93 -42.21 17.89
N ILE A 103 -18.34 -42.22 16.62
CA ILE A 103 -19.65 -41.75 16.18
C ILE A 103 -20.65 -42.83 16.56
N PHE A 104 -21.38 -42.67 17.67
CA PHE A 104 -22.65 -43.37 17.87
C PHE A 104 -23.75 -42.45 18.43
N ASN A 105 -24.61 -42.03 17.48
CA ASN A 105 -26.07 -42.10 17.55
C ASN A 105 -26.81 -41.49 18.76
N GLN A 106 -27.47 -40.36 18.53
CA GLN A 106 -28.86 -40.32 18.04
C GLN A 106 -29.60 -39.12 18.64
N GLN A 107 -29.88 -38.19 17.74
CA GLN A 107 -30.90 -37.17 17.85
C GLN A 107 -32.24 -37.77 18.29
N VAL A 108 -32.79 -37.33 19.43
CA VAL A 108 -34.25 -37.10 19.54
C VAL A 108 -34.60 -36.02 20.56
N ARG A 109 -35.58 -35.25 20.13
CA ARG A 109 -36.17 -34.04 20.69
C ARG A 109 -36.92 -34.29 22.01
N ARG A 110 -36.99 -33.21 22.81
CA ARG A 110 -38.08 -32.81 23.74
C ARG A 110 -38.45 -33.76 24.89
N CYS A 111 -38.37 -33.25 26.11
CA CYS A 111 -39.50 -32.63 26.84
C CYS A 111 -38.95 -31.74 27.95
#